data_AF-A0A957H8X1-F1
#
_entry.id   AF-A0A957H8X1-F1
#
_cell.length_a   1.000
_cell.length_b   1.000
_cell.length_c   1.000
_cell.angle_alpha   90.00
_cell.angle_beta   90.00
_cell.angle_gamma   90.00
#
_symmetry.space_group_name_H-M   'P 1'
#
loop_
_entity.id
_entity.type
_entity.pdbx_description
1 polymer ?
#
loop_
_entity_poly.entity_id
_entity_poly.type
_entity_poly.pdbx_seq_one_letter_code
_entity_poly.pdbx_strand_id
1 'polypeptide(L)'
;FREGRYGRFVGCSDFPTCRHTEQILITMGVPCPTCGKGEITQRRTRKGRFFYGCSRYPDCDYTSWEKPKDGVPTEVIAETA
;
A
#
# COMPACT_ATOMS: atom_id res chain seq x y z
N PHE A 1 15.50 -4.14 1.89
CA PHE A 1 14.46 -3.14 2.20
C PHE A 1 15.13 -1.96 2.89
N ARG A 2 14.72 -0.75 2.56
CA ARG A 2 15.17 0.50 3.20
C ARG A 2 13.96 1.15 3.88
N GLU A 3 14.18 1.89 4.96
CA GLU A 3 13.12 2.59 5.69
C GLU A 3 13.14 4.09 5.36
N GLY A 4 11.97 4.64 5.06
CA GLY A 4 11.79 6.05 4.76
C GLY A 4 10.58 6.64 5.49
N ARG A 5 10.33 7.93 5.27
CA ARG A 5 9.21 8.68 5.91
C ARG A 5 7.85 8.03 5.73
N TYR A 6 7.64 7.35 4.59
CA TYR A 6 6.37 6.73 4.20
C TYR A 6 6.27 5.25 4.54
N GLY A 7 7.31 4.66 5.14
CA GLY A 7 7.38 3.23 5.48
C GLY A 7 8.58 2.55 4.84
N ARG A 8 8.53 1.21 4.81
CA ARG A 8 9.54 0.39 4.13
C ARG A 8 9.35 0.48 2.62
N PHE A 9 10.47 0.56 1.91
CA PHE A 9 10.51 0.57 0.46
C PHE A 9 11.62 -0.36 -0.04
N VAL A 10 11.44 -0.88 -1.26
CA VAL A 10 12.48 -1.59 -1.99
C VAL A 10 13.24 -0.54 -2.81
N GLY A 11 14.56 -0.60 -2.79
CA GLY A 11 15.39 0.31 -3.58
C GLY A 11 16.57 -0.45 -4.15
N CYS A 12 17.09 0.03 -5.27
CA CYS A 12 18.27 -0.52 -5.91
C CYS A 12 19.47 -0.61 -4.94
N SER A 13 20.19 -1.74 -4.99
CA SER A 13 21.42 -1.94 -4.21
C SER A 13 22.54 -1.00 -4.69
N ASP A 14 22.62 -0.76 -6.00
CA ASP A 14 23.67 0.05 -6.66
C ASP A 14 23.32 1.54 -6.75
N PHE A 15 23.05 2.17 -5.61
CA PHE A 15 22.87 3.62 -5.53
C PHE A 15 24.27 4.29 -5.48
N PRO A 16 24.60 5.28 -6.33
CA PRO A 16 23.70 6.21 -7.04
C PRO A 16 23.37 5.88 -8.52
N THR A 17 23.93 4.81 -9.09
CA THR A 17 23.78 4.43 -10.50
C THR A 17 22.35 4.04 -10.85
N CYS A 18 21.67 3.31 -9.95
CA CYS A 18 20.25 3.02 -10.04
C CYS A 18 19.47 3.75 -8.93
N ARG A 19 18.48 4.55 -9.34
CA ARG A 19 17.58 5.31 -8.45
C ARG A 19 16.16 4.75 -8.37
N HIS A 20 15.95 3.52 -8.84
CA HIS A 20 14.66 2.85 -8.74
C HIS A 20 14.28 2.61 -7.27
N THR A 21 13.06 3.00 -6.93
CA THR A 21 12.48 2.82 -5.59
C THR A 21 11.02 2.43 -5.72
N GLU A 22 10.64 1.34 -5.06
CA GLU A 22 9.29 0.80 -5.07
C GLU A 22 8.73 0.80 -3.64
N GLN A 23 7.49 1.23 -3.50
CA GLN A 23 6.85 1.27 -2.19
C GLN A 23 6.32 -0.12 -1.84
N ILE A 24 6.48 -0.53 -0.59
CA ILE A 24 5.83 -1.74 -0.09
C ILE A 24 4.43 -1.32 0.39
N LEU A 25 3.40 -1.80 -0.29
CA LEU A 25 2.01 -1.63 0.12
C LEU A 25 1.61 -2.82 0.99
N ILE A 26 0.87 -2.56 2.07
CA ILE A 26 0.31 -3.64 2.88
C ILE A 26 -1.12 -3.87 2.39
N THR A 27 -1.38 -4.96 1.68
CA THR A 27 -2.75 -5.39 1.36
C THR A 27 -3.32 -6.17 2.54
N MET A 28 -4.64 -6.12 2.71
CA MET A 28 -5.36 -6.89 3.74
C MET A 28 -5.85 -8.24 3.21
N GLY A 29 -5.64 -8.55 1.92
CA GLY A 29 -6.21 -9.72 1.25
C GLY A 29 -7.74 -9.72 1.19
N VAL A 30 -8.38 -8.60 1.53
CA VAL A 30 -9.84 -8.43 1.55
C VAL A 30 -10.25 -7.71 0.27
N PRO A 31 -11.20 -8.26 -0.52
CA PRO A 31 -11.72 -7.58 -1.68
C PRO A 31 -12.47 -6.31 -1.25
N CYS A 32 -12.38 -5.27 -2.07
CA CYS A 32 -13.07 -4.01 -1.83
C CYS A 32 -14.59 -4.23 -1.91
N PRO A 33 -15.37 -3.87 -0.86
CA PRO A 33 -16.81 -4.08 -0.85
C PRO A 33 -17.55 -3.18 -1.85
N THR A 34 -16.92 -2.09 -2.29
CA THR A 34 -17.53 -1.14 -3.23
C THR A 34 -17.38 -1.57 -4.69
N CYS A 35 -16.18 -2.02 -5.11
CA CYS A 35 -15.92 -2.36 -6.50
C CYS A 35 -15.79 -3.87 -6.77
N GLY A 36 -15.57 -4.70 -5.75
CA GLY A 36 -15.40 -6.16 -5.86
C GLY A 36 -14.16 -6.63 -6.62
N LYS A 37 -13.43 -5.74 -7.29
CA LYS A 37 -12.30 -6.06 -8.18
C LYS A 37 -10.94 -5.59 -7.66
N GLY A 38 -10.93 -4.75 -6.62
CA GLY A 38 -9.72 -4.25 -5.98
C GLY A 38 -9.57 -4.86 -4.59
N GLU A 39 -8.42 -4.64 -3.97
CA GLU A 39 -8.14 -5.10 -2.61
C GLU A 39 -8.00 -3.93 -1.65
N ILE A 40 -8.29 -4.17 -0.38
CA ILE A 40 -8.09 -3.18 0.67
C ILE A 40 -6.60 -3.10 1.01
N THR A 41 -6.02 -1.92 0.81
CA THR A 41 -4.63 -1.59 1.13
C THR A 41 -4.55 -0.68 2.34
N GLN A 42 -3.67 -0.99 3.29
CA GLN A 42 -3.32 -0.13 4.38
C GLN A 42 -2.30 0.92 3.89
N ARG A 43 -2.65 2.19 4.06
CA ARG A 43 -1.85 3.36 3.70
C ARG A 43 -1.65 4.25 4.93
N ARG A 44 -0.57 5.02 4.94
CA ARG A 44 -0.27 5.96 6.02
C ARG A 44 -0.57 7.39 5.57
N THR A 45 -1.38 8.10 6.35
CA THR A 45 -1.63 9.52 6.13
C THR A 45 -0.38 10.35 6.46
N ARG A 46 -0.32 11.58 5.97
CA ARG A 46 0.74 12.55 6.30
C ARG A 46 0.85 12.85 7.80
N LYS A 47 -0.25 12.70 8.55
CA LYS A 47 -0.30 12.83 10.02
C LYS A 47 0.13 11.55 10.76
N GLY A 48 0.50 10.49 10.04
CA GLY A 48 0.99 9.25 10.61
C GLY A 48 -0.09 8.21 10.97
N ARG A 49 -1.38 8.53 10.82
CA ARG A 49 -2.49 7.58 11.05
C ARG A 49 -2.62 6.64 9.85
N PHE A 50 -2.93 5.38 10.11
CA PHE A 50 -3.24 4.41 9.06
C PHE A 50 -4.70 4.55 8.60
N PHE A 51 -4.91 4.33 7.31
CA PHE A 51 -6.22 4.23 6.69
C PHE A 51 -6.20 3.10 5.66
N TYR A 52 -7.37 2.59 5.33
CA TYR A 52 -7.56 1.46 4.44
C TYR A 52 -8.23 1.97 3.17
N GLY A 53 -7.54 1.90 2.04
CA GLY A 53 -8.04 2.37 0.75
C GLY A 53 -8.03 1.26 -0.30
N CYS A 54 -8.90 1.36 -1.30
CA CYS A 54 -8.87 0.45 -2.43
C CYS A 54 -7.55 0.55 -3.22
N SER A 55 -7.01 -0.58 -3.67
CA SER A 55 -5.81 -0.63 -4.53
C SER A 55 -6.05 0.03 -5.89
N ARG A 56 -7.30 0.04 -6.40
CA ARG A 56 -7.69 0.57 -7.72
C ARG A 56 -8.01 2.07 -7.70
N TYR A 57 -7.45 2.85 -6.80
CA TYR A 57 -7.60 4.32 -6.89
C TYR A 57 -6.88 4.83 -8.17
N PRO A 58 -7.49 5.67 -9.03
CA PRO A 58 -8.71 6.48 -8.84
C PRO A 58 -10.03 5.82 -9.28
N ASP A 59 -10.03 4.66 -9.94
CA ASP A 59 -11.25 3.94 -10.35
C ASP A 59 -12.17 3.59 -9.17
N CYS A 60 -11.63 3.47 -7.96
CA CYS A 60 -12.39 3.26 -6.73
C CYS A 60 -11.85 4.14 -5.61
N ASP A 61 -12.67 5.06 -5.09
CA ASP A 61 -12.32 5.98 -4.00
C ASP A 61 -12.59 5.41 -2.59
N TYR A 62 -12.99 4.14 -2.49
CA TYR A 62 -13.31 3.52 -1.21
C TYR A 62 -12.16 3.68 -0.22
N THR A 63 -12.45 4.34 0.90
CA THR A 63 -11.54 4.53 2.02
C THR A 63 -12.27 4.29 3.34
N SER A 64 -11.58 3.67 4.28
CA SER A 64 -12.08 3.41 5.63
C SER A 64 -10.97 3.63 6.65
N TRP A 65 -11.34 4.09 7.84
CA TRP A 65 -10.42 4.24 8.97
C TRP A 65 -10.34 2.97 9.82
N GLU A 66 -11.30 2.06 9.64
CA GLU A 66 -11.42 0.84 10.43
C GLU A 66 -10.68 -0.31 9.76
N LYS A 67 -9.93 -1.08 10.56
CA LYS A 67 -9.25 -2.28 10.08
C LYS A 67 -10.30 -3.35 9.77
N PRO A 68 -10.29 -3.97 8.57
CA PRO A 68 -11.14 -5.12 8.31
C PRO A 68 -10.78 -6.25 9.28
N LYS A 69 -11.77 -6.79 9.99
CA LYS A 69 -11.58 -7.87 10.97
C LYS A 69 -11.09 -9.17 10.32
N ASP A 70 -11.43 -9.36 9.05
CA ASP A 70 -11.11 -10.53 8.25
C ASP A 70 -9.77 -10.40 7.50
N GLY A 71 -9.11 -9.24 7.60
CA GLY A 71 -7.94 -8.93 6.78
C GLY A 71 -6.61 -9.43 7.34
N VAL A 72 -5.95 -10.31 6.59
CA VAL A 72 -4.57 -10.74 6.86
C VAL A 72 -3.62 -9.72 6.23
N PRO A 73 -2.75 -9.05 7.02
CA PRO A 73 -1.74 -8.14 6.46
C PRO A 73 -0.73 -8.91 5.63
N THR A 74 -0.74 -8.65 4.32
CA THR A 74 0.24 -9.15 3.36
C THR A 74 1.06 -7.96 2.84
N GLU A 75 2.37 -8.09 2.85
CA GLU A 75 3.28 -7.08 2.30
C GLU A 75 3.49 -7.35 0.82
N VAL A 76 2.97 -6.49 -0.05
CA VAL A 76 3.15 -6.57 -1.50
C VAL A 76 4.06 -5.44 -1.97
N ILE A 77 5.00 -5.77 -2.86
CA ILE A 77 5.84 -4.76 -3.51
C ILE A 77 4.97 -4.12 -4.59
N ALA A 78 4.71 -2.82 -4.46
CA ALA A 78 3.99 -2.09 -5.50
C ALA A 78 4.96 -1.80 -6.64
N GLU A 79 4.88 -2.62 -7.68
CA GLU A 79 5.57 -2.39 -8.96
C GLU A 79 5.01 -1.09 -9.55
N THR A 80 5.73 0.01 -9.36
CA THR A 80 5.38 1.28 -10.02
C THR A 80 6.02 1.21 -11.40
N ALA A 81 5.21 0.80 -12.39
CA ALA A 81 5.59 0.81 -13.81
C ALA A 81 5.69 2.23 -14.36
#